data_AF-A0A2N1H2L9-F1
#
_entry.id   AF-A0A2N1H2L9-F1
#
_cell.length_a   1.000
_cell.length_b   1.000
_cell.length_c   1.000
_cell.angle_alpha   90.00
_cell.angle_beta   90.00
_cell.angle_gamma   90.00
#
_symmetry.space_group_name_H-M   'P 1'
#
loop_
_entity.id
_entity.type
_entity.pdbx_description
1 polymer ?
#
loop_
_entity_poly.entity_id
_entity_poly.type
_entity_poly.pdbx_seq_one_letter_code
_entity_poly.pdbx_strand_id
1 'polypeptide(L)'
;MKDAVQAAEALALAKAELAARNSTAVSQIARIQDRIDTIGFGIEVGEATAEDEAEQAALLVTLKAWKTYKFALGKVTVQPTWYQAPVWPAEPPIPEIIAAPLLSGPDAA
;
A
#
# COMPACT_ATOMS: atom_id res chain seq x y z
N MET A 1 -6.20 -29.80 23.83
CA MET A 1 -5.25 -30.07 22.72
C MET A 1 -5.77 -29.54 21.38
N LYS A 2 -6.99 -29.91 20.94
CA LYS A 2 -7.57 -29.41 19.67
C LYS A 2 -7.68 -27.88 19.60
N ASP A 3 -8.12 -27.25 20.68
CA ASP A 3 -8.33 -25.80 20.72
C ASP A 3 -7.01 -25.00 20.65
N ALA A 4 -5.92 -25.56 21.19
CA ALA A 4 -4.60 -24.93 21.12
C ALA A 4 -4.03 -24.97 19.70
N VAL A 5 -4.27 -26.05 18.95
CA VAL A 5 -3.89 -26.18 17.55
C VAL A 5 -4.67 -25.19 16.68
N GLN A 6 -5.98 -25.10 16.88
CA GLN A 6 -6.84 -24.15 16.16
C GLN A 6 -6.45 -22.68 16.44
N ALA A 7 -6.10 -22.35 17.68
CA ALA A 7 -5.62 -21.01 18.03
C ALA A 7 -4.27 -20.68 17.36
N ALA A 8 -3.36 -21.66 17.27
CA ALA A 8 -2.08 -21.48 16.60
C ALA A 8 -2.24 -21.30 15.08
N GLU A 9 -3.16 -22.05 14.46
CA GLU A 9 -3.51 -21.91 13.04
C GLU A 9 -4.11 -20.53 12.74
N ALA A 10 -5.08 -20.09 13.55
CA ALA A 10 -5.67 -18.75 13.42
C ALA A 10 -4.62 -17.65 13.55
N LEU A 11 -3.70 -17.79 14.51
CA LEU A 11 -2.58 -16.86 14.68
C LEU A 11 -1.63 -16.86 13.47
N ALA A 12 -1.32 -18.02 12.90
CA ALA A 12 -0.45 -18.11 11.73
C ALA A 12 -1.09 -17.44 10.51
N LEU A 13 -2.38 -17.68 10.26
CA LEU A 13 -3.13 -17.06 9.17
C LEU A 13 -3.21 -15.55 9.33
N ALA A 14 -3.56 -15.05 10.52
CA ALA A 14 -3.65 -13.62 10.78
C ALA A 14 -2.29 -12.91 10.64
N LYS A 15 -1.19 -13.57 11.03
CA LYS A 15 0.18 -13.05 10.80
C LYS A 15 0.53 -12.99 9.31
N ALA A 16 0.18 -14.03 8.55
CA ALA A 16 0.43 -14.06 7.11
C ALA A 16 -0.34 -12.95 6.39
N GLU A 17 -1.61 -12.74 6.75
CA GLU A 17 -2.42 -11.65 6.20
C GLU A 17 -1.89 -10.27 6.57
N LEU A 18 -1.51 -10.05 7.84
CA LEU A 18 -0.88 -8.79 8.25
C LEU A 18 0.43 -8.53 7.50
N ALA A 19 1.24 -9.56 7.28
CA ALA A 19 2.49 -9.46 6.52
C ALA A 19 2.22 -9.12 5.05
N ALA A 20 1.25 -9.77 4.41
CA ALA A 20 0.85 -9.49 3.03
C ALA A 20 0.36 -8.04 2.88
N ARG A 21 -0.55 -7.58 3.75
CA ARG A 21 -1.04 -6.19 3.76
C ARG A 21 0.06 -5.17 3.97
N ASN A 22 1.02 -5.46 4.86
CA ASN A 22 2.19 -4.60 5.06
C ASN A 22 3.10 -4.55 3.83
N SER A 23 3.33 -5.69 3.19
CA SER A 23 4.13 -5.77 1.96
C SER A 23 3.49 -4.94 0.84
N THR A 24 2.18 -5.11 0.61
CA THR A 24 1.44 -4.28 -0.35
C THR A 24 1.56 -2.79 -0.04
N ALA A 25 1.33 -2.40 1.23
CA ALA A 25 1.42 -0.99 1.61
C ALA A 25 2.84 -0.41 1.38
N VAL A 26 3.90 -1.17 1.69
CA VAL A 26 5.29 -0.77 1.41
C VAL A 26 5.51 -0.57 -0.08
N SER A 27 5.10 -1.55 -0.90
CA SER A 27 5.27 -1.48 -2.36
C SER A 27 4.53 -0.30 -2.97
N GLN A 28 3.29 -0.02 -2.54
CA GLN A 28 2.53 1.12 -3.04
C GLN A 28 3.16 2.45 -2.60
N ILE A 29 3.56 2.58 -1.32
CA ILE A 29 4.25 3.79 -0.84
C ILE A 29 5.52 4.05 -1.64
N ALA A 30 6.34 3.03 -1.88
CA ALA A 30 7.58 3.18 -2.64
C ALA A 30 7.31 3.64 -4.08
N ARG A 31 6.37 2.99 -4.78
CA ARG A 31 5.98 3.37 -6.15
C ARG A 31 5.47 4.81 -6.25
N ILE A 32 4.62 5.22 -5.30
CA ILE A 32 4.05 6.57 -5.27
C ILE A 32 5.14 7.60 -4.99
N GLN A 33 6.00 7.33 -4.00
CA GLN A 33 7.09 8.24 -3.62
C GLN A 33 8.06 8.41 -4.79
N ASP A 34 8.45 7.32 -5.45
CA ASP A 34 9.33 7.34 -6.63
C ASP A 34 8.77 8.21 -7.76
N ARG A 35 7.47 8.08 -8.09
CA ARG A 35 6.83 8.94 -9.10
C ARG A 35 6.75 10.41 -8.67
N ILE A 36 6.42 10.68 -7.41
CA ILE A 36 6.37 12.05 -6.87
C ILE A 36 7.74 12.71 -6.97
N ASP A 37 8.80 11.98 -6.60
CA ASP A 37 10.17 12.46 -6.62
C ASP A 37 10.63 12.69 -8.07
N THR A 38 10.26 11.80 -9.00
CA THR A 38 10.53 11.93 -10.44
C THR A 38 9.87 13.17 -11.05
N ILE A 39 8.58 13.40 -10.78
CA ILE A 39 7.90 14.62 -11.23
C ILE A 39 8.50 15.85 -10.57
N GLY A 40 8.84 15.76 -9.27
CA GLY A 40 9.48 16.84 -8.53
C GLY A 40 10.77 17.31 -9.18
N PHE A 41 11.62 16.36 -9.61
CA PHE A 41 12.80 16.68 -10.41
C PHE A 41 12.45 17.38 -11.72
N GLY A 42 11.45 16.89 -12.47
CA GLY A 42 10.96 17.53 -13.69
C GLY A 42 10.51 18.99 -13.47
N ILE A 43 9.86 19.28 -12.35
CA ILE A 43 9.46 20.65 -11.96
C ILE A 43 10.71 21.49 -11.68
N GLU A 44 11.68 20.97 -10.92
CA GLU A 44 12.92 21.68 -10.58
C GLU A 44 13.74 22.08 -11.80
N VAL A 45 13.77 21.24 -12.85
CA VAL A 45 14.50 21.52 -14.10
C VAL A 45 13.65 22.27 -15.14
N GLY A 46 12.37 22.54 -14.85
CA GLY A 46 11.46 23.27 -15.75
C GLY A 46 10.97 22.45 -16.95
N GLU A 47 10.98 21.12 -16.84
CA GLU A 47 10.52 20.18 -17.88
C GLU A 47 9.13 19.59 -17.60
N ALA A 48 8.61 19.75 -16.39
CA ALA A 48 7.28 19.24 -16.02
C ALA A 48 6.15 20.02 -16.71
N THR A 49 5.12 19.29 -17.13
CA THR A 49 3.89 19.83 -17.68
C THR A 49 2.86 20.13 -16.59
N ALA A 50 1.78 20.83 -16.93
CA ALA A 50 0.66 21.05 -16.00
C ALA A 50 -0.02 19.72 -15.60
N GLU A 51 -0.01 18.74 -16.50
CA GLU A 51 -0.48 17.39 -16.26
C GLU A 51 0.39 16.65 -15.24
N ASP A 52 1.72 16.81 -15.31
CA ASP A 52 2.65 16.24 -14.33
C ASP A 52 2.41 16.85 -12.94
N GLU A 53 2.27 18.18 -12.85
CA GLU A 53 1.97 18.86 -11.57
C GLU A 53 0.64 18.38 -10.97
N ALA A 54 -0.39 18.20 -11.81
CA ALA A 54 -1.68 17.66 -11.39
C ALA A 54 -1.57 16.20 -10.90
N GLU A 55 -0.81 15.36 -11.60
CA GLU A 55 -0.52 13.98 -11.17
C GLU A 55 0.19 13.99 -9.81
N GLN A 56 1.23 14.82 -9.64
CA GLN A 56 1.98 14.90 -8.38
C GLN A 56 1.07 15.31 -7.21
N ALA A 57 0.20 16.31 -7.40
CA ALA A 57 -0.75 16.75 -6.40
C ALA A 57 -1.73 15.64 -5.99
N ALA A 58 -2.25 14.87 -6.96
CA ALA A 58 -3.13 13.72 -6.68
C ALA A 58 -2.38 12.57 -5.97
N LEU A 59 -1.14 12.31 -6.36
CA LEU A 59 -0.30 11.29 -5.76
C LEU A 59 0.08 11.64 -4.31
N LEU A 60 0.29 12.91 -3.96
CA LEU A 60 0.54 13.34 -2.57
C LEU A 60 -0.63 13.00 -1.64
N VAL A 61 -1.87 13.18 -2.10
CA VAL A 61 -3.07 12.78 -1.34
C VAL A 61 -3.11 11.26 -1.16
N THR A 62 -2.82 10.52 -2.23
CA THR A 62 -2.82 9.05 -2.20
C THR A 62 -1.71 8.49 -1.31
N LEU A 63 -0.51 9.08 -1.35
CA LEU A 63 0.61 8.74 -0.48
C LEU A 63 0.24 8.89 1.00
N LYS A 64 -0.46 9.97 1.35
CA LYS A 64 -0.96 10.19 2.71
C LYS A 64 -1.94 9.10 3.13
N ALA A 65 -2.85 8.69 2.26
CA ALA A 65 -3.79 7.61 2.54
C ALA A 65 -3.06 6.28 2.79
N TRP A 66 -2.09 5.91 1.94
CA TRP A 66 -1.28 4.70 2.10
C TRP A 66 -0.41 4.72 3.37
N LYS A 67 0.21 5.85 3.70
CA LYS A 67 0.96 6.02 4.97
C LYS A 67 0.04 5.89 6.19
N THR A 68 -1.18 6.43 6.12
CA THR A 68 -2.19 6.30 7.17
C THR A 68 -2.64 4.85 7.35
N TYR A 69 -2.89 4.14 6.26
CA TYR A 69 -3.22 2.71 6.26
C TYR A 69 -2.10 1.88 6.90
N LYS A 70 -0.84 2.08 6.47
CA LYS A 70 0.33 1.38 7.05
C LYS A 70 0.49 1.65 8.54
N PHE A 71 0.27 2.90 8.96
CA PHE A 71 0.27 3.25 10.38
C PHE A 71 -0.86 2.53 11.16
N ALA A 72 -2.06 2.42 10.57
CA ALA A 72 -3.16 1.68 11.17
C ALA A 72 -2.90 0.16 11.26
N LEU A 73 -2.27 -0.44 10.25
CA LEU A 73 -1.87 -1.86 10.27
C LEU A 73 -0.93 -2.16 11.46
N GLY A 74 -0.03 -1.23 11.80
CA GLY A 74 0.86 -1.35 12.97
C GLY A 74 0.13 -1.43 14.31
N LYS A 75 -1.17 -1.12 14.35
CA LYS A 75 -2.02 -1.19 15.54
C LYS A 75 -2.93 -2.42 15.56
N VAL A 76 -2.91 -3.29 14.54
CA VAL A 76 -3.78 -4.47 14.51
C VAL A 76 -3.44 -5.43 15.65
N THR A 77 -2.16 -5.65 15.93
CA THR A 77 -1.70 -6.59 16.96
C THR A 77 -2.00 -6.15 18.40
N VAL A 78 -2.38 -4.88 18.61
CA VAL A 78 -2.81 -4.37 19.93
C VAL A 78 -4.31 -4.51 20.16
N GLN A 79 -5.09 -4.92 19.15
CA GLN A 79 -6.51 -5.17 19.31
C GLN A 79 -6.75 -6.41 20.20
N PRO A 80 -7.77 -6.39 21.06
CA PRO A 80 -8.19 -7.59 21.78
C PRO A 80 -8.52 -8.70 20.78
N THR A 81 -8.06 -9.93 21.04
CA THR A 81 -8.37 -11.10 20.20
C THR A 81 -8.05 -10.92 18.71
N TRP A 82 -7.06 -10.08 18.36
CA TRP A 82 -6.79 -9.65 16.98
C TRP A 82 -6.62 -10.80 15.98
N TYR A 83 -6.13 -11.96 16.40
CA TYR A 83 -5.91 -13.12 15.52
C TYR A 83 -7.15 -14.00 15.35
N GLN A 84 -8.19 -13.80 16.17
CA GLN A 84 -9.46 -14.52 16.09
C GLN A 84 -10.50 -13.76 15.26
N ALA A 85 -10.49 -12.42 15.36
CA ALA A 85 -11.37 -11.54 14.60
C ALA A 85 -10.68 -10.18 14.35
N PRO A 86 -9.69 -10.13 13.43
CA PRO A 86 -8.97 -8.89 13.15
C PRO A 86 -9.90 -7.84 12.56
N VAL A 87 -9.84 -6.61 13.11
CA VAL A 87 -10.45 -5.45 12.46
C VAL A 87 -9.39 -4.82 11.57
N TRP A 88 -9.45 -5.14 10.28
CA TRP A 88 -8.54 -4.59 9.29
C TRP A 88 -8.90 -3.14 8.95
N PRO A 89 -7.91 -2.23 8.88
CA PRO A 89 -8.15 -0.90 8.34
C PRO A 89 -8.56 -0.99 6.86
N ALA A 90 -9.35 -0.03 6.39
CA ALA A 90 -9.73 0.05 4.98
C ALA A 90 -8.49 0.32 4.13
N GLU A 91 -8.25 -0.55 3.16
CA GLU A 91 -7.16 -0.40 2.21
C GLU A 91 -7.47 0.75 1.23
N PRO A 92 -6.54 1.70 1.00
CA PRO A 92 -6.75 2.76 0.02
C PRO A 92 -6.82 2.20 -1.40
N PRO A 93 -7.44 2.92 -2.35
CA PRO A 93 -7.39 2.54 -3.76
C PRO A 93 -5.94 2.53 -4.25
N ILE A 94 -5.64 1.57 -5.15
CA ILE A 94 -4.37 1.54 -5.86
C ILE A 94 -4.34 2.76 -6.80
N PRO A 95 -3.30 3.60 -6.72
CA PRO A 95 -3.18 4.76 -7.60
C PRO A 95 -2.92 4.31 -9.04
N GLU A 96 -3.52 5.02 -9.98
CA GLU A 96 -3.09 5.03 -11.37
C GLU A 96 -1.88 5.95 -11.49
N ILE A 97 -0.77 5.44 -12.02
CA ILE A 97 0.46 6.20 -12.28
C ILE A 97 0.66 6.19 -13.79
N ILE A 98 0.60 7.36 -14.41
CA ILE A 98 0.47 7.51 -15.87
C ILE A 98 1.73 7.02 -16.59
N ALA A 99 2.90 7.24 -16.01
CA ALA A 99 4.20 6.88 -16.59
C ALA A 99 4.79 5.57 -16.06
N ALA A 100 4.06 4.79 -15.26
CA ALA A 100 4.56 3.49 -14.83
C ALA A 100 4.63 2.58 -16.06
N PRO A 101 5.72 1.80 -16.26
CA PRO A 101 5.67 0.69 -17.19
C PRO A 101 4.45 -0.13 -16.78
N LEU A 102 3.44 -0.20 -17.66
CA LEU A 102 2.38 -1.18 -17.52
C LEU A 102 3.11 -2.50 -17.29
N LEU A 103 2.95 -3.09 -16.11
CA LEU A 103 3.30 -4.49 -15.90
C LEU A 103 2.56 -5.22 -17.00
N SER A 104 3.27 -5.58 -18.06
CA SER A 104 2.74 -6.33 -19.18
C SER A 104 2.15 -7.59 -18.54
N GLY A 105 0.83 -7.66 -18.48
CA GLY A 105 0.15 -8.91 -18.27
C GLY A 105 0.63 -9.87 -19.38
N PRO A 106 0.79 -11.17 -19.09
CA PRO A 106 1.20 -12.12 -20.11
C PRO A 106 0.23 -12.03 -21.30
N ASP A 107 0.79 -11.59 -22.41
CA ASP A 107 0.34 -11.52 -23.79
C ASP A 107 -1.16 -11.73 -24.10
N ALA A 108 -1.72 -10.72 -24.76
CA ALA A 108 -2.60 -10.96 -25.88
C ALA A 108 -1.84 -11.73 -26.97
N ALA A 109 -2.11 -13.03 -27.09
CA ALA A 109 -1.85 -13.86 -28.26
C ALA A 109 -2.90 -14.97 -28.36
#